data_AF-A0A2P2LD17-F1
#
_entry.id   AF-A0A2P2LD17-F1
#
_cell.length_a   1.000
_cell.length_b   1.000
_cell.length_c   1.000
_cell.angle_alpha   90.00
_cell.angle_beta   90.00
_cell.angle_gamma   90.00
#
_symmetry.space_group_name_H-M   'P 1'
#
loop_
_entity.id
_entity.type
_entity.pdbx_description
1 polymer ?
#
loop_
_entity_poly.entity_id
_entity_poly.type
_entity_poly.pdbx_seq_one_letter_code
_entity_poly.pdbx_strand_id
1 'polypeptide(L)'
;MPPSSLEILMHITYPASSARLKATERFEAIYPTLKEVALAGATGSKAMKQVAQQILTFAVQAAGEDIPKLSREAASISIWCLTQNADCYKQWDKIYLENLQASVAILKRLSEEWKELSVKLAPFDPLRETLKNFRLKNKNAMGDGDPAHQALYRDGDKYCKAILGKVSRGNGCMKAMAFAVIAVAAGAVIMSSNAESWDWKKLSVFVNSQFPS
;
A
#
# COMPACT_ATOMS: atom_id res chain seq x y z
N MET A 1 -8.17 -23.18 -9.25
CA MET A 1 -9.61 -22.88 -9.08
C MET A 1 -9.96 -21.66 -9.93
N PRO A 2 -11.10 -21.59 -10.62
CA PRO A 2 -11.51 -20.41 -11.38
C PRO A 2 -11.68 -19.17 -10.46
N PRO A 3 -11.37 -17.94 -10.93
CA PRO A 3 -11.56 -16.72 -10.14
C PRO A 3 -13.00 -16.52 -9.63
N SER A 4 -14.01 -16.84 -10.44
CA SER A 4 -15.42 -16.75 -10.05
C SER A 4 -15.80 -17.66 -8.87
N SER A 5 -15.10 -18.78 -8.68
CA SER A 5 -15.32 -19.63 -7.51
C SER A 5 -14.83 -18.97 -6.22
N LEU A 6 -13.74 -18.18 -6.29
CA LEU A 6 -13.27 -17.39 -5.15
C LEU A 6 -14.27 -16.28 -4.78
N GLU A 7 -14.85 -15.62 -5.77
CA GLU A 7 -15.91 -14.63 -5.57
C GLU A 7 -17.10 -15.22 -4.82
N ILE A 8 -17.64 -16.35 -5.31
CA ILE A 8 -18.75 -17.04 -4.65
C ILE A 8 -18.37 -17.45 -3.23
N LEU A 9 -17.20 -18.08 -3.08
CA LEU A 9 -16.70 -18.54 -1.79
C LEU A 9 -16.60 -17.39 -0.76
N MET A 10 -16.15 -16.22 -1.18
CA MET A 10 -16.04 -15.05 -0.32
C MET A 10 -17.42 -14.58 0.16
N HIS A 11 -18.41 -14.48 -0.74
CA HIS A 11 -19.77 -14.02 -0.38
C HIS A 11 -20.52 -15.02 0.50
N ILE A 12 -20.39 -16.33 0.26
CA ILE A 12 -21.04 -17.35 1.10
C ILE A 12 -20.39 -17.46 2.50
N THR A 13 -19.11 -17.08 2.61
CA THR A 13 -18.38 -17.06 3.88
C THR A 13 -18.76 -15.86 4.72
N TYR A 14 -18.92 -14.70 4.08
CA TYR A 14 -19.24 -13.44 4.76
C TYR A 14 -20.57 -12.84 4.27
N PRO A 15 -21.71 -13.53 4.46
CA PRO A 15 -23.01 -13.01 4.08
C PRO A 15 -23.45 -11.89 5.05
N ALA A 16 -24.49 -11.15 4.65
CA ALA A 16 -25.20 -10.24 5.55
C ALA A 16 -25.71 -10.99 6.78
N SER A 17 -25.81 -10.30 7.93
CA SER A 17 -26.24 -10.90 9.19
C SER A 17 -27.60 -11.62 9.11
N SER A 18 -28.52 -11.10 8.30
CA SER A 18 -29.85 -11.70 8.06
C SER A 18 -29.80 -13.03 7.27
N ALA A 19 -28.75 -13.26 6.50
CA ALA A 19 -28.55 -14.45 5.68
C ALA A 19 -27.57 -15.45 6.31
N ARG A 20 -27.10 -15.19 7.54
CA ARG A 20 -26.17 -16.07 8.24
C ARG A 20 -26.90 -17.32 8.72
N LEU A 21 -26.41 -18.48 8.30
CA LEU A 21 -26.94 -19.80 8.68
C LEU A 21 -25.88 -20.59 9.44
N LYS A 22 -26.29 -21.69 10.10
CA LYS A 22 -25.34 -22.62 10.75
C LYS A 22 -24.25 -23.15 9.79
N ALA A 23 -24.57 -23.25 8.50
CA ALA A 23 -23.61 -23.63 7.47
C ALA A 23 -22.51 -22.56 7.24
N THR A 24 -22.79 -21.28 7.50
CA THR A 24 -21.83 -20.18 7.36
C THR A 24 -20.60 -20.39 8.27
N GLU A 25 -20.79 -20.96 9.46
CA GLU A 25 -19.68 -21.28 10.38
C GLU A 25 -18.71 -22.31 9.78
N ARG A 26 -19.24 -23.28 9.02
CA ARG A 26 -18.40 -24.27 8.33
C ARG A 26 -17.61 -23.63 7.19
N PHE A 27 -18.23 -22.70 6.46
CA PHE A 27 -17.54 -21.94 5.41
C PHE A 27 -16.44 -21.04 6.00
N GLU A 28 -16.71 -20.31 7.09
CA GLU A 28 -15.69 -19.51 7.79
C GLU A 28 -14.49 -20.37 8.24
N ALA A 29 -14.72 -21.62 8.66
CA ALA A 29 -13.65 -22.52 9.09
C ALA A 29 -12.76 -23.00 7.92
N ILE A 30 -13.33 -23.31 6.76
CA ILE A 30 -12.58 -23.84 5.60
C ILE A 30 -12.07 -22.75 4.65
N TYR A 31 -12.64 -21.54 4.74
CA TYR A 31 -12.34 -20.42 3.85
C TYR A 31 -10.86 -20.08 3.73
N PRO A 32 -10.07 -19.97 4.84
CA PRO A 32 -8.66 -19.62 4.74
C PRO A 32 -7.88 -20.57 3.82
N THR A 33 -8.08 -21.88 3.96
CA THR A 33 -7.43 -22.90 3.13
C THR A 33 -7.88 -22.80 1.67
N LEU A 34 -9.18 -22.64 1.42
CA LEU A 34 -9.69 -22.53 0.05
C LEU A 34 -9.23 -21.24 -0.63
N LYS A 35 -9.11 -20.13 0.11
CA LYS A 35 -8.52 -18.87 -0.38
C LYS A 35 -7.06 -19.06 -0.75
N GLU A 36 -6.26 -19.70 0.10
CA GLU A 36 -4.85 -19.98 -0.21
C GLU A 36 -4.72 -20.80 -1.49
N VAL A 37 -5.55 -21.84 -1.67
CA VAL A 37 -5.61 -22.64 -2.90
C VAL A 37 -6.07 -21.80 -4.10
N ALA A 38 -6.98 -20.85 -3.91
CA ALA A 38 -7.45 -19.94 -4.95
C ALA A 38 -6.35 -19.02 -5.47
N LEU A 39 -5.55 -18.50 -4.54
CA LEU A 39 -4.52 -17.51 -4.78
C LEU A 39 -3.15 -18.16 -5.02
N ALA A 40 -3.06 -19.49 -4.96
CA ALA A 40 -1.84 -20.24 -5.21
C ALA A 40 -1.41 -20.13 -6.69
N GLY A 41 -0.13 -19.87 -6.89
CA GLY A 41 0.54 -20.00 -8.18
C GLY A 41 1.81 -19.15 -8.24
N ALA A 42 2.51 -19.26 -9.36
CA ALA A 42 3.78 -18.56 -9.55
C ALA A 42 3.55 -17.05 -9.67
N THR A 43 4.02 -16.29 -8.68
CA THR A 43 4.01 -14.82 -8.67
C THR A 43 4.69 -14.28 -9.91
N GLY A 44 4.06 -13.30 -10.56
CA GLY A 44 4.58 -12.66 -11.78
C GLY A 44 4.42 -13.47 -13.08
N SER A 45 3.92 -14.71 -13.02
CA SER A 45 3.63 -15.49 -14.23
C SER A 45 2.52 -14.83 -15.07
N LYS A 46 2.54 -15.05 -16.40
CA LYS A 46 1.55 -14.49 -17.32
C LYS A 46 0.12 -14.89 -16.93
N ALA A 47 -0.09 -16.16 -16.56
CA ALA A 47 -1.38 -16.67 -16.10
C ALA A 47 -1.83 -15.97 -14.81
N MET A 48 -0.94 -15.85 -13.82
CA MET A 48 -1.29 -15.22 -12.54
C MET A 48 -1.60 -13.72 -12.70
N LYS A 49 -0.90 -13.03 -13.61
CA LYS A 49 -1.19 -11.63 -13.94
C LYS A 49 -2.61 -11.42 -14.47
N GLN A 50 -3.08 -12.32 -15.32
CA GLN A 50 -4.44 -12.30 -15.85
C GLN A 50 -5.48 -12.65 -14.77
N VAL A 51 -5.19 -13.68 -13.96
CA VAL A 51 -6.04 -14.07 -12.83
C VAL A 51 -6.20 -12.91 -11.84
N ALA A 52 -5.11 -12.23 -11.48
CA ALA A 52 -5.16 -11.08 -10.58
C ALA A 52 -6.05 -9.94 -11.11
N GLN A 53 -6.02 -9.66 -12.42
CA GLN A 53 -6.91 -8.65 -13.03
C GLN A 53 -8.39 -9.05 -12.94
N GLN A 54 -8.71 -10.33 -13.18
CA GLN A 54 -10.08 -10.84 -13.04
C GLN A 54 -10.55 -10.78 -11.60
N ILE A 55 -9.69 -11.18 -10.65
CA ILE A 55 -9.98 -11.15 -9.22
C ILE A 55 -10.19 -9.72 -8.72
N LEU A 56 -9.36 -8.77 -9.19
CA LEU A 56 -9.46 -7.38 -8.76
C LEU A 56 -10.85 -6.79 -9.01
N THR A 57 -11.48 -7.11 -10.15
CA THR A 57 -12.80 -6.55 -10.50
C THR A 57 -13.83 -6.84 -9.42
N PHE A 58 -14.07 -8.11 -9.11
CA PHE A 58 -15.08 -8.47 -8.12
C PHE A 58 -14.64 -8.11 -6.69
N ALA A 59 -13.34 -8.17 -6.39
CA ALA A 59 -12.84 -7.84 -5.05
C ALA A 59 -13.02 -6.34 -4.75
N VAL A 60 -12.84 -5.45 -5.73
CA VAL A 60 -13.14 -4.02 -5.54
C VAL A 60 -14.64 -3.82 -5.33
N GLN A 61 -15.50 -4.48 -6.09
CA GLN A 61 -16.95 -4.36 -5.90
C GLN A 61 -17.39 -4.81 -4.51
N ALA A 62 -16.97 -6.00 -4.09
CA ALA A 62 -17.28 -6.55 -2.76
C ALA A 62 -16.68 -5.72 -1.60
N ALA A 63 -15.55 -5.04 -1.82
CA ALA A 63 -14.98 -4.12 -0.84
C ALA A 63 -15.89 -2.91 -0.54
N GLY A 64 -16.78 -2.57 -1.47
CA GLY A 64 -17.76 -1.48 -1.33
C GLY A 64 -19.05 -1.88 -0.63
N GLU A 65 -19.28 -3.17 -0.40
CA GLU A 65 -20.52 -3.65 0.23
C GLU A 65 -20.58 -3.30 1.72
N ASP A 66 -21.79 -3.06 2.22
CA ASP A 66 -22.06 -2.72 3.63
C ASP A 66 -22.07 -3.97 4.53
N ILE A 67 -21.08 -4.84 4.34
CA ILE A 67 -20.86 -6.05 5.12
C ILE A 67 -19.41 -6.01 5.62
N PRO A 68 -19.15 -5.58 6.87
CA PRO A 68 -17.80 -5.25 7.33
C PRO A 68 -16.77 -6.37 7.19
N LYS A 69 -17.16 -7.64 7.39
CA LYS A 69 -16.26 -8.79 7.23
C LYS A 69 -15.92 -9.03 5.75
N LEU A 70 -16.92 -8.98 4.87
CA LEU A 70 -16.77 -9.13 3.42
C LEU A 70 -15.90 -8.00 2.87
N SER A 71 -16.22 -6.76 3.21
CA SER A 71 -15.48 -5.58 2.75
C SER A 71 -14.00 -5.64 3.14
N ARG A 72 -13.70 -6.05 4.39
CA ARG A 72 -12.33 -6.24 4.86
C ARG A 72 -11.59 -7.33 4.08
N GLU A 73 -12.23 -8.47 3.85
CA GLU A 73 -11.63 -9.58 3.12
C GLU A 73 -11.38 -9.20 1.66
N ALA A 74 -12.39 -8.63 1.00
CA ALA A 74 -12.33 -8.18 -0.37
C ALA A 74 -11.23 -7.12 -0.57
N ALA A 75 -11.08 -6.17 0.35
CA ALA A 75 -9.98 -5.21 0.34
C ALA A 75 -8.60 -5.89 0.46
N SER A 76 -8.50 -6.97 1.25
CA SER A 76 -7.26 -7.77 1.36
C SER A 76 -6.91 -8.44 0.03
N ILE A 77 -7.91 -9.01 -0.64
CA ILE A 77 -7.76 -9.65 -1.94
C ILE A 77 -7.42 -8.61 -3.03
N SER A 78 -8.06 -7.43 -3.02
CA SER A 78 -7.70 -6.34 -3.93
C SER A 78 -6.23 -5.95 -3.78
N ILE A 79 -5.74 -5.80 -2.55
CA ILE A 79 -4.32 -5.50 -2.29
C ILE A 79 -3.42 -6.64 -2.76
N TRP A 80 -3.82 -7.90 -2.55
CA TRP A 80 -3.08 -9.05 -3.09
C TRP A 80 -2.95 -8.94 -4.62
N CYS A 81 -4.01 -8.60 -5.36
CA CYS A 81 -3.93 -8.41 -6.82
C CYS A 81 -2.89 -7.35 -7.22
N LEU A 82 -2.79 -6.25 -6.46
CA LEU A 82 -1.79 -5.20 -6.70
C LEU A 82 -0.34 -5.69 -6.55
N THR A 83 -0.10 -6.71 -5.72
CA THR A 83 1.23 -7.34 -5.58
C THR A 83 1.57 -8.26 -6.77
N GLN A 84 0.57 -8.75 -7.50
CA GLN A 84 0.78 -9.72 -8.57
C GLN A 84 0.99 -9.08 -9.95
N ASN A 85 0.36 -7.93 -10.21
CA ASN A 85 0.39 -7.31 -11.53
C ASN A 85 0.29 -5.77 -11.48
N ALA A 86 1.25 -5.08 -12.09
CA ALA A 86 1.22 -3.62 -12.20
C ALA A 86 -0.01 -3.10 -12.97
N ASP A 87 -0.59 -3.88 -13.89
CA ASP A 87 -1.80 -3.47 -14.60
C ASP A 87 -3.05 -3.44 -13.70
N CYS A 88 -3.02 -4.10 -12.54
CA CYS A 88 -4.09 -3.98 -11.53
C CYS A 88 -4.22 -2.53 -11.02
N TYR A 89 -3.12 -1.78 -10.94
CA TYR A 89 -3.16 -0.36 -10.59
C TYR A 89 -3.89 0.49 -11.64
N LYS A 90 -3.67 0.20 -12.92
CA LYS A 90 -4.36 0.88 -14.04
C LYS A 90 -5.85 0.56 -14.04
N GLN A 91 -6.19 -0.70 -13.77
CA GLN A 91 -7.58 -1.13 -13.68
C GLN A 91 -8.29 -0.49 -12.49
N TRP A 92 -7.66 -0.48 -11.31
CA TRP A 92 -8.20 0.21 -10.14
C TRP A 92 -8.39 1.71 -10.41
N ASP A 93 -7.46 2.34 -11.12
CA ASP A 93 -7.58 3.73 -11.50
C ASP A 93 -8.77 4.05 -12.41
N LYS A 94 -9.06 3.18 -13.38
CA LYS A 94 -10.23 3.35 -14.25
C LYS A 94 -11.55 3.32 -13.47
N ILE A 95 -11.66 2.42 -12.50
CA ILE A 95 -12.92 2.18 -11.75
C ILE A 95 -13.02 2.96 -10.43
N TYR A 96 -12.02 3.79 -10.11
CA TYR A 96 -11.87 4.44 -8.81
C TYR A 96 -13.09 5.29 -8.39
N LEU A 97 -13.57 6.16 -9.29
CA LEU A 97 -14.70 7.05 -8.99
C LEU A 97 -16.03 6.29 -8.89
N GLU A 98 -16.21 5.26 -9.71
CA GLU A 98 -17.38 4.39 -9.69
C GLU A 98 -17.44 3.51 -8.42
N ASN A 99 -16.28 3.25 -7.81
CA ASN A 99 -16.12 2.38 -6.64
C ASN A 99 -15.43 3.14 -5.50
N LEU A 100 -15.86 4.38 -5.24
CA LEU A 100 -15.18 5.27 -4.30
C LEU A 100 -15.16 4.71 -2.86
N GLN A 101 -16.30 4.23 -2.36
CA GLN A 101 -16.40 3.62 -1.02
C GLN A 101 -15.46 2.41 -0.88
N ALA A 102 -15.48 1.51 -1.86
CA ALA A 102 -14.56 0.38 -1.90
C ALA A 102 -13.09 0.81 -1.93
N SER A 103 -12.77 1.81 -2.75
CA SER A 103 -11.42 2.33 -2.88
C SER A 103 -10.93 2.97 -1.59
N VAL A 104 -11.80 3.67 -0.85
CA VAL A 104 -11.49 4.20 0.49
C VAL A 104 -11.20 3.06 1.47
N ALA A 105 -11.98 1.97 1.46
CA ALA A 105 -11.73 0.81 2.30
C ALA A 105 -10.37 0.15 2.00
N ILE A 106 -10.05 -0.02 0.71
CA ILE A 106 -8.76 -0.54 0.26
C ILE A 106 -7.62 0.37 0.71
N LEU A 107 -7.71 1.68 0.44
CA LEU A 107 -6.69 2.67 0.83
C LEU A 107 -6.49 2.74 2.34
N LYS A 108 -7.57 2.67 3.12
CA LYS A 108 -7.54 2.62 4.58
C LYS A 108 -6.71 1.43 5.05
N ARG A 109 -7.03 0.23 4.56
CA ARG A 109 -6.29 -1.00 4.89
C ARG A 109 -4.82 -0.92 4.49
N LEU A 110 -4.54 -0.45 3.27
CA LEU A 110 -3.19 -0.24 2.76
C LEU A 110 -2.37 0.70 3.67
N SER A 111 -3.02 1.73 4.22
CA SER A 111 -2.40 2.64 5.18
C SER A 111 -2.18 1.98 6.55
N GLU A 112 -3.18 1.29 7.09
CA GLU A 112 -3.13 0.64 8.42
C GLU A 112 -2.10 -0.48 8.47
N GLU A 113 -2.03 -1.31 7.43
CA GLU A 113 -1.17 -2.51 7.35
C GLU A 113 0.13 -2.26 6.57
N TRP A 114 0.49 -0.98 6.38
CA TRP A 114 1.63 -0.58 5.53
C TRP A 114 2.94 -1.32 5.83
N LYS A 115 3.25 -1.55 7.12
CA LYS A 115 4.49 -2.22 7.52
C LYS A 115 4.62 -3.61 6.92
N GLU A 116 3.54 -4.38 6.89
CA GLU A 116 3.53 -5.73 6.31
C GLU A 116 3.43 -5.68 4.78
N LEU A 117 2.57 -4.81 4.25
CA LEU A 117 2.26 -4.77 2.82
C LEU A 117 3.37 -4.15 1.97
N SER A 118 4.12 -3.19 2.51
CA SER A 118 5.13 -2.43 1.76
C SER A 118 6.23 -3.30 1.15
N VAL A 119 6.62 -4.41 1.81
CA VAL A 119 7.62 -5.33 1.28
C VAL A 119 7.10 -6.04 0.02
N LYS A 120 5.80 -6.38 -0.01
CA LYS A 120 5.15 -7.10 -1.12
C LYS A 120 4.78 -6.18 -2.30
N LEU A 121 4.67 -4.88 -2.05
CA LEU A 121 4.23 -3.88 -3.03
C LEU A 121 5.39 -3.17 -3.74
N ALA A 122 6.64 -3.43 -3.36
CA ALA A 122 7.80 -2.88 -4.04
C ALA A 122 7.94 -3.51 -5.45
N PRO A 123 8.34 -2.73 -6.48
CA PRO A 123 8.65 -1.29 -6.45
C PRO A 123 7.40 -0.41 -6.38
N PHE A 124 7.49 0.73 -5.69
CA PHE A 124 6.33 1.58 -5.39
C PHE A 124 5.89 2.52 -6.52
N ASP A 125 6.52 2.51 -7.69
CA ASP A 125 6.22 3.48 -8.75
C ASP A 125 4.77 3.38 -9.27
N PRO A 126 4.22 2.17 -9.56
CA PRO A 126 2.81 2.05 -9.96
C PRO A 126 1.85 2.57 -8.88
N LEU A 127 2.11 2.22 -7.61
CA LEU A 127 1.32 2.70 -6.48
C LEU A 127 1.38 4.23 -6.36
N ARG A 128 2.58 4.82 -6.47
CA ARG A 128 2.78 6.26 -6.35
C ARG A 128 1.99 7.01 -7.42
N GLU A 129 2.02 6.52 -8.65
CA GLU A 129 1.31 7.15 -9.77
C GLU A 129 -0.21 7.06 -9.59
N THR A 130 -0.73 5.88 -9.26
CA THR A 130 -2.15 5.69 -8.96
C THR A 130 -2.64 6.59 -7.83
N LEU A 131 -1.89 6.70 -6.73
CA LEU A 131 -2.27 7.56 -5.61
C LEU A 131 -2.27 9.04 -5.97
N LYS A 132 -1.37 9.50 -6.86
CA LYS A 132 -1.41 10.87 -7.37
C LYS A 132 -2.66 11.12 -8.21
N ASN A 133 -3.02 10.16 -9.07
CA ASN A 133 -4.22 10.24 -9.90
C ASN A 133 -5.49 10.26 -9.06
N PHE A 134 -5.57 9.44 -8.01
CA PHE A 134 -6.72 9.44 -7.09
C PHE A 134 -6.90 10.78 -6.42
N ARG A 135 -5.80 11.40 -5.96
CA ARG A 135 -5.86 12.72 -5.35
C ARG A 135 -6.31 13.80 -6.33
N LEU A 136 -5.89 13.72 -7.60
CA LEU A 136 -6.38 14.64 -8.63
C LEU A 136 -7.89 14.45 -8.85
N LYS A 137 -8.34 13.21 -9.02
CA LYS A 137 -9.77 12.86 -9.17
C LYS A 137 -10.60 13.34 -7.98
N ASN A 138 -10.13 13.11 -6.75
CA ASN A 138 -10.79 13.58 -5.52
C ASN A 138 -10.92 15.09 -5.48
N LYS A 139 -9.85 15.83 -5.79
CA LYS A 139 -9.88 17.30 -5.83
C LYS A 139 -10.85 17.83 -6.87
N ASN A 140 -10.91 17.21 -8.05
CA ASN A 140 -11.80 17.65 -9.11
C ASN A 140 -13.28 17.39 -8.78
N ALA A 141 -13.57 16.35 -7.98
CA ALA A 141 -14.92 16.05 -7.53
C ALA A 141 -15.34 16.79 -6.24
N MET A 142 -14.39 17.42 -5.54
CA MET A 142 -14.64 18.29 -4.39
C MET A 142 -15.13 19.66 -4.87
N GLY A 143 -16.41 19.75 -5.21
CA GLY A 143 -17.03 21.00 -5.66
C GLY A 143 -18.50 20.86 -6.03
N ASP A 144 -18.95 19.64 -6.33
CA ASP A 144 -20.34 19.35 -6.69
C ASP A 144 -20.72 17.96 -6.13
N GLY A 145 -21.81 17.87 -5.36
CA GLY A 145 -22.34 16.58 -4.89
C GLY A 145 -22.74 16.49 -3.41
N ASP A 146 -23.38 15.37 -3.07
CA ASP A 146 -23.92 15.03 -1.75
C ASP A 146 -22.85 14.97 -0.64
N PRO A 147 -23.15 15.47 0.59
CA PRO A 147 -22.23 15.44 1.73
C PRO A 147 -21.56 14.09 2.02
N ALA A 148 -22.25 12.96 1.82
CA ALA A 148 -21.66 11.64 2.04
C ALA A 148 -20.55 11.34 1.02
N HIS A 149 -20.77 11.67 -0.26
CA HIS A 149 -19.75 11.58 -1.30
C HIS A 149 -18.56 12.52 -1.01
N GLN A 150 -18.82 13.73 -0.51
CA GLN A 150 -17.77 14.67 -0.09
C GLN A 150 -16.92 14.12 1.07
N ALA A 151 -17.50 13.36 2.00
CA ALA A 151 -16.74 12.68 3.05
C ALA A 151 -15.81 11.60 2.46
N LEU A 152 -16.30 10.79 1.53
CA LEU A 152 -15.51 9.76 0.87
C LEU A 152 -14.33 10.32 0.08
N TYR A 153 -14.51 11.42 -0.67
CA TYR A 153 -13.40 12.07 -1.37
C TYR A 153 -12.33 12.58 -0.40
N ARG A 154 -12.73 13.14 0.75
CA ARG A 154 -11.82 13.62 1.80
C ARG A 154 -11.03 12.47 2.42
N ASP A 155 -11.70 11.36 2.74
CA ASP A 155 -11.05 10.17 3.28
C ASP A 155 -10.10 9.53 2.24
N GLY A 156 -10.51 9.45 0.99
CA GLY A 156 -9.65 8.99 -0.11
C GLY A 156 -8.37 9.81 -0.23
N ASP A 157 -8.47 11.16 -0.27
CA ASP A 157 -7.29 12.03 -0.34
C ASP A 157 -6.41 11.93 0.93
N LYS A 158 -7.03 11.83 2.11
CA LYS A 158 -6.33 11.60 3.39
C LYS A 158 -5.49 10.33 3.36
N TYR A 159 -6.06 9.19 2.97
CA TYR A 159 -5.30 7.94 2.92
C TYR A 159 -4.24 7.95 1.82
N CYS A 160 -4.53 8.53 0.65
CA CYS A 160 -3.52 8.71 -0.41
C CYS A 160 -2.30 9.52 0.07
N LYS A 161 -2.53 10.65 0.77
CA LYS A 161 -1.46 11.46 1.38
C LYS A 161 -0.64 10.66 2.38
N ALA A 162 -1.31 9.91 3.26
CA ALA A 162 -0.64 9.09 4.27
C ALA A 162 0.29 8.05 3.63
N ILE A 163 -0.18 7.33 2.60
CA ILE A 163 0.60 6.31 1.91
C ILE A 163 1.76 6.95 1.11
N LEU A 164 1.51 8.03 0.36
CA LEU A 164 2.55 8.75 -0.37
C LEU A 164 3.68 9.24 0.56
N GLY A 165 3.33 9.72 1.75
CA GLY A 165 4.30 10.11 2.78
C GLY A 165 5.16 8.93 3.23
N LYS A 166 4.55 7.76 3.43
CA LYS A 166 5.26 6.52 3.80
C LYS A 166 6.19 6.02 2.70
N VAL A 167 5.73 6.03 1.43
CA VAL A 167 6.54 5.66 0.25
C VAL A 167 7.76 6.57 0.09
N SER A 168 7.61 7.87 0.38
CA SER A 168 8.69 8.85 0.18
C SER A 168 9.79 8.75 1.25
N ARG A 169 9.44 8.34 2.48
CA ARG A 169 10.38 8.28 3.62
C ARG A 169 11.39 7.13 3.52
N GLY A 170 11.08 6.04 2.81
CA GLY A 170 11.99 4.90 2.65
C GLY A 170 13.32 5.23 1.94
N ASN A 171 13.38 6.32 1.18
CA ASN A 171 14.59 6.76 0.45
C ASN A 171 15.34 7.94 1.11
N GLY A 172 14.80 8.53 2.18
CA GLY A 172 15.34 9.76 2.77
C GLY A 172 16.68 9.57 3.49
N CYS A 173 16.83 8.46 4.23
CA CYS A 173 18.04 8.17 5.00
C CYS A 173 19.23 7.82 4.08
N MET A 174 19.00 7.07 2.98
CA MET A 174 20.05 6.73 2.02
C MET A 174 20.57 7.96 1.25
N LYS A 175 19.71 8.91 0.88
CA LYS A 175 20.15 10.15 0.23
C LYS A 175 20.97 11.02 1.18
N ALA A 176 20.53 11.17 2.43
CA ALA A 176 21.28 11.91 3.45
C ALA A 176 22.67 11.28 3.70
N MET A 177 22.77 9.95 3.76
CA MET A 177 24.06 9.26 3.88
C MET A 177 24.95 9.44 2.64
N ALA A 178 24.40 9.36 1.43
CA ALA A 178 25.17 9.59 0.21
C ALA A 178 25.75 11.02 0.17
N PHE A 179 24.97 12.03 0.57
CA PHE A 179 25.46 13.40 0.71
C PHE A 179 26.50 13.54 1.83
N ALA A 180 26.34 12.86 2.97
CA ALA A 180 27.32 12.87 4.04
C ALA A 180 28.67 12.26 3.60
N VAL A 181 28.66 11.15 2.85
CA VAL A 181 29.88 10.52 2.32
C VAL A 181 30.60 11.44 1.32
N ILE A 182 29.86 12.09 0.42
CA ILE A 182 30.44 13.04 -0.54
C ILE A 182 31.04 14.26 0.19
N ALA A 183 30.34 14.79 1.20
CA ALA A 183 30.81 15.92 1.98
C ALA A 183 32.08 15.59 2.79
N VAL A 184 32.15 14.40 3.40
CA VAL A 184 33.36 13.92 4.10
C VAL A 184 34.54 13.74 3.14
N ALA A 185 34.31 13.19 1.94
CA ALA A 185 35.35 13.02 0.94
C ALA A 185 35.89 14.37 0.42
N ALA A 186 34.99 15.33 0.12
CA ALA A 186 35.38 16.68 -0.29
C ALA A 186 36.13 17.42 0.82
N GLY A 187 35.68 17.28 2.08
CA GLY A 187 36.38 17.80 3.25
C GLY A 187 37.79 17.21 3.39
N ALA A 188 37.95 15.90 3.29
CA ALA A 188 39.26 15.25 3.38
C ALA A 188 40.24 15.72 2.28
N VAL A 189 39.77 15.95 1.05
CA VAL A 189 40.60 16.46 -0.05
C VAL A 189 41.05 17.90 0.22
N ILE A 190 40.15 18.77 0.67
CA ILE A 190 40.46 20.18 1.00
C ILE A 190 41.40 20.29 2.21
N MET A 191 41.33 19.34 3.16
CA MET A 191 42.21 19.32 4.32
C MET A 191 43.58 18.71 4.02
N SER A 192 43.68 17.77 3.08
CA SER A 192 44.95 17.17 2.67
C SER A 192 45.90 18.13 1.96
N SER A 193 45.38 19.20 1.34
CA SER A 193 46.19 20.24 0.69
C SER A 193 46.75 21.29 1.65
N ASN A 194 46.37 21.26 2.95
CA ASN A 194 46.79 22.25 3.95
C ASN A 194 47.45 21.61 5.19
N ALA A 195 48.03 20.42 5.02
CA ALA A 195 48.59 19.62 6.11
C ALA A 195 50.00 20.11 6.54
N GLU A 196 50.09 21.28 7.15
CA GLU A 196 51.12 21.55 8.17
C GLU A 196 50.43 21.80 9.52
N SER A 197 50.66 20.86 10.45
CA SER A 197 50.32 20.88 11.87
C SER A 197 48.82 20.88 12.25
N TRP A 198 48.22 19.69 12.28
CA TRP A 198 46.99 19.49 13.04
C TRP A 198 47.28 18.68 14.31
N ASP A 199 47.19 19.34 15.47
CA ASP A 199 47.44 18.75 16.78
C ASP A 199 46.22 17.92 17.23
N TRP A 200 46.33 16.61 17.02
CA TRP A 200 45.33 15.58 17.36
C TRP A 200 44.87 15.62 18.82
N LYS A 201 45.61 16.28 19.73
CA LYS A 201 45.17 16.47 21.12
C LYS A 201 43.92 17.32 21.23
N LYS A 202 43.72 18.34 20.38
CA LYS A 202 42.52 19.21 20.47
C LYS A 202 41.21 18.51 20.08
N LEU A 203 41.26 17.58 19.13
CA LEU A 203 40.09 16.81 18.72
C LEU A 203 39.64 15.82 19.80
N SER A 204 40.59 15.16 20.48
CA SER A 204 40.25 14.24 21.58
C SER A 204 39.54 14.93 22.75
N VAL A 205 39.91 16.18 23.05
CA VAL A 205 39.31 16.96 24.14
C VAL A 205 37.88 17.42 23.80
N PHE A 206 37.62 17.79 22.53
CA PHE A 206 36.29 18.21 22.09
C PHE A 206 35.29 17.05 22.03
N VAL A 207 35.74 15.87 21.61
CA VAL A 207 34.88 14.67 21.54
C VAL A 207 34.53 14.16 22.95
N ASN A 208 35.48 14.21 23.90
CA ASN A 208 35.23 13.80 25.28
C ASN A 208 34.36 14.78 26.07
N SER A 209 34.26 16.06 25.68
CA SER A 209 33.40 17.03 26.38
C SER A 209 31.94 17.00 25.91
N GLN A 210 31.67 16.45 24.72
CA GLN A 210 30.31 16.33 24.17
C GLN A 210 29.61 15.01 24.53
N PHE A 211 30.36 13.99 24.95
CA PHE A 211 29.82 12.70 25.40
C PHE A 211 30.59 12.20 26.64
N PRO A 212 30.29 12.70 27.84
CA PRO A 212 30.74 12.04 29.06
C PRO A 212 29.97 10.72 29.20
N SER A 213 30.73 9.62 29.31
CA SER A 213 30.23 8.30 29.72
C SER A 213 29.64 8.31 31.12
#